data_AF-A0A4Q3MXA7-F1
#
_entry.id   AF-A0A4Q3MXA7-F1
#
_cell.length_a   1.000
_cell.length_b   1.000
_cell.length_c   1.000
_cell.angle_alpha   90.00
_cell.angle_beta   90.00
_cell.angle_gamma   90.00
#
_symmetry.space_group_name_H-M   'P 1'
#
loop_
_entity.id
_entity.type
_entity.pdbx_description
1 polymer ?
#
loop_
_entity_poly.entity_id
_entity_poly.type
_entity_poly.pdbx_seq_one_letter_code
_entity_poly.pdbx_strand_id
1 'polypeptide(L)'
;MDGARRGLALLAAATLWLAASPLHAQDTAYKCSSRGGTTYADRPCPGGRVLGPAGPRRIDKARAVPQDRARIARRAALSEADRAECKALDAKLAGQKAELKAKGDAVTLDDEMPMVFTQKRFRELHC
;
A
#
# COMPACT_ATOMS: atom_id res chain seq x y z
N MET A 1 -24.77 51.72 -44.16
CA MET A 1 -25.06 50.30 -44.43
C MET A 1 -24.39 49.49 -43.33
N ASP A 2 -24.92 49.55 -42.09
CA ASP A 2 -24.14 49.17 -40.90
C ASP A 2 -24.90 48.24 -39.94
N GLY A 3 -25.95 47.57 -40.42
CA GLY A 3 -26.76 46.65 -39.63
C GLY A 3 -26.32 45.19 -39.70
N ALA A 4 -25.69 44.77 -40.81
CA ALA A 4 -25.50 43.34 -41.10
C ALA A 4 -24.27 42.69 -40.46
N ARG A 5 -23.29 43.49 -39.98
CA ARG A 5 -22.01 42.96 -39.45
C ARG A 5 -22.04 42.62 -37.95
N ARG A 6 -23.06 43.06 -37.20
CA ARG A 6 -23.15 42.82 -35.74
C ARG A 6 -23.93 41.55 -35.38
N GLY A 7 -24.75 41.02 -36.28
CA GLY A 7 -25.56 39.81 -36.03
C GLY A 7 -24.76 38.50 -36.10
N LEU A 8 -23.67 38.45 -36.88
CA LEU A 8 -22.91 37.21 -37.08
C LEU A 8 -21.93 36.90 -35.94
N ALA A 9 -21.52 37.90 -35.15
CA ALA A 9 -20.56 37.70 -34.06
C ALA A 9 -21.19 37.06 -32.81
N LEU A 10 -22.52 37.16 -32.64
CA LEU A 10 -23.22 36.61 -31.47
C LEU A 10 -23.62 35.14 -31.63
N LEU A 11 -23.63 34.60 -32.85
CA LEU A 11 -23.98 33.19 -33.09
C LEU A 11 -22.82 32.22 -32.87
N ALA A 12 -21.56 32.68 -32.93
CA ALA A 12 -20.39 31.82 -32.72
C ALA A 12 -20.08 31.55 -31.24
N ALA A 13 -20.56 32.40 -30.31
CA ALA A 13 -20.36 32.18 -28.87
C ALA A 13 -21.37 31.19 -28.27
N ALA A 14 -22.52 30.98 -28.94
CA ALA A 14 -23.59 30.12 -28.45
C ALA A 14 -23.37 28.62 -28.75
N THR A 15 -22.51 28.27 -29.72
CA THR A 15 -22.27 26.87 -30.11
C THR A 15 -21.19 26.17 -29.30
N LEU A 16 -20.37 26.89 -28.53
CA LEU A 16 -19.34 26.28 -27.67
C LEU A 16 -19.89 25.71 -26.34
N TRP A 17 -21.16 25.96 -26.01
CA TRP A 17 -21.77 25.48 -24.76
C TRP A 17 -22.42 24.10 -24.85
N LEU A 18 -22.60 23.53 -26.05
CA LEU A 18 -23.28 22.22 -26.21
C LEU A 18 -22.35 21.00 -26.10
N ALA A 19 -21.04 21.17 -25.94
CA ALA A 19 -20.10 20.05 -25.78
C ALA A 19 -19.71 19.76 -24.32
N ALA A 20 -20.31 20.46 -23.33
CA ALA A 20 -20.16 20.12 -21.91
C ALA A 20 -21.17 19.03 -21.52
N SER A 21 -21.10 17.87 -22.16
CA SER A 21 -21.75 16.69 -21.60
C SER A 21 -20.97 16.32 -20.33
N PRO A 22 -21.58 16.32 -19.14
CA PRO A 22 -20.92 15.73 -18.00
C PRO A 22 -20.71 14.25 -18.34
N LEU A 23 -19.46 13.82 -18.49
CA LEU A 23 -19.12 12.42 -18.29
C LEU A 23 -19.48 12.14 -16.82
N HIS A 24 -20.73 11.77 -16.57
CA HIS A 24 -21.09 11.12 -15.33
C HIS A 24 -20.33 9.80 -15.32
N ALA A 25 -19.19 9.80 -14.61
CA ALA A 25 -18.50 8.59 -14.22
C ALA A 25 -19.53 7.70 -13.51
N GLN A 26 -20.04 6.68 -14.21
CA GLN A 26 -21.01 5.76 -13.65
C GLN A 26 -20.25 4.84 -12.69
N ASP A 27 -20.24 5.21 -11.41
CA ASP A 27 -19.68 4.41 -10.31
C ASP A 27 -20.55 3.18 -9.96
N THR A 28 -21.57 2.89 -10.76
CA THR A 28 -22.53 1.81 -10.55
C THR A 28 -22.13 0.58 -11.35
N ALA A 29 -21.27 -0.26 -10.76
CA ALA A 29 -21.00 -1.60 -11.28
C ALA A 29 -22.10 -2.58 -10.87
N TYR A 30 -22.45 -3.52 -11.74
CA TYR A 30 -23.44 -4.57 -11.47
C TYR A 30 -22.73 -5.92 -11.35
N LYS A 31 -23.03 -6.67 -10.29
CA LYS A 31 -22.57 -8.05 -10.11
C LYS A 31 -23.61 -9.01 -10.69
N CYS A 32 -23.29 -9.63 -11.81
CA CYS A 32 -24.13 -10.57 -12.55
C CYS A 32 -23.74 -12.01 -12.23
N SER A 33 -24.72 -12.87 -11.94
CA SER A 33 -24.48 -14.31 -11.79
C SER A 33 -24.81 -15.00 -13.12
N SER A 34 -23.81 -15.59 -13.75
CA SER A 34 -23.92 -16.38 -15.00
C SER A 34 -23.74 -17.87 -14.71
N ARG A 35 -24.19 -18.76 -15.60
CA ARG A 35 -24.17 -20.24 -15.47
C ARG A 35 -22.77 -20.88 -15.28
N GLY A 36 -21.72 -20.09 -15.08
CA GLY A 36 -20.37 -20.56 -14.75
C GLY A 36 -19.56 -19.60 -13.86
N GLY A 37 -20.17 -18.56 -13.27
CA GLY A 37 -19.43 -17.65 -12.40
C GLY A 37 -20.07 -16.28 -12.19
N THR A 38 -19.35 -15.43 -11.46
CA THR A 38 -19.69 -14.02 -11.29
C THR A 38 -19.02 -13.19 -12.37
N THR A 39 -19.80 -12.39 -13.10
CA THR A 39 -19.31 -11.38 -14.05
C THR A 39 -19.70 -10.00 -13.55
N TYR A 40 -18.88 -8.99 -13.82
CA TYR A 40 -19.17 -7.60 -13.48
C TYR A 40 -19.48 -6.82 -14.76
N ALA A 41 -20.51 -6.00 -14.74
CA ALA A 41 -20.93 -5.22 -15.91
C ALA A 41 -21.26 -3.78 -15.50
N ASP A 42 -21.05 -2.85 -16.42
CA ASP A 42 -21.41 -1.43 -16.22
C ASP A 42 -22.88 -1.15 -16.56
N ARG A 43 -23.64 -2.19 -16.93
CA ARG A 43 -25.07 -2.11 -17.24
C ARG A 43 -25.87 -3.12 -16.41
N PRO A 44 -27.15 -2.82 -16.09
CA PRO A 44 -28.03 -3.75 -15.40
C PRO A 44 -28.14 -5.09 -16.15
N CYS A 45 -28.08 -6.19 -15.39
CA CYS A 45 -28.24 -7.54 -15.90
C CYS A 45 -29.35 -8.28 -15.15
N PRO A 46 -30.03 -9.25 -15.78
CA PRO A 46 -31.14 -9.97 -15.16
C PRO A 46 -30.68 -10.71 -13.90
N GLY A 47 -31.31 -10.40 -12.76
CA GLY A 47 -30.93 -10.98 -11.46
C GLY A 47 -29.60 -10.48 -10.88
N GLY A 48 -28.98 -9.46 -11.48
CA GLY A 48 -27.75 -8.86 -10.98
C GLY A 48 -27.97 -7.91 -9.80
N ARG A 49 -26.97 -7.80 -8.93
CA ARG A 49 -26.98 -6.85 -7.80
C ARG A 49 -26.18 -5.60 -8.15
N VAL A 50 -26.75 -4.42 -7.88
CA VAL A 50 -26.03 -3.14 -7.97
C VAL A 50 -24.96 -3.08 -6.87
N LEU A 51 -23.73 -2.81 -7.26
CA LEU A 51 -22.65 -2.45 -6.36
C LEU A 51 -22.63 -0.92 -6.31
N GLY A 52 -22.85 -0.37 -5.12
CA GLY A 52 -22.61 1.04 -4.87
C GLY A 52 -21.11 1.37 -4.96
N PRO A 53 -20.75 2.65 -4.85
CA PRO A 53 -19.35 3.06 -4.79
C PRO A 53 -18.64 2.27 -3.69
N ALA A 54 -17.44 1.76 -4.00
CA ALA A 54 -16.67 1.00 -3.03
C ALA A 54 -16.40 1.89 -1.81
N GLY A 55 -17.07 1.59 -0.69
CA GLY A 55 -16.84 2.31 0.55
C GLY A 55 -15.39 2.16 1.01
N PRO A 56 -14.86 3.12 1.79
CA PRO A 56 -13.50 3.03 2.31
C PRO A 56 -13.35 1.74 3.11
N ARG A 57 -12.36 0.91 2.75
CA ARG A 57 -12.05 -0.30 3.51
C ARG A 57 -11.63 0.10 4.92
N ARG A 58 -12.35 -0.40 5.93
CA ARG A 58 -11.94 -0.24 7.32
C ARG A 58 -10.70 -1.11 7.56
N ILE A 59 -9.54 -0.47 7.65
CA ILE A 59 -8.32 -1.12 8.09
C ILE A 59 -8.39 -1.17 9.61
N ASP A 60 -8.28 -2.37 10.17
CA ASP A 60 -8.12 -2.53 11.61
C ASP A 60 -6.75 -1.99 12.01
N LYS A 61 -6.73 -0.82 12.65
CA LYS A 61 -5.51 -0.17 13.14
C LYS A 61 -4.87 -0.93 14.29
N ALA A 62 -5.64 -1.77 15.00
CA ALA A 62 -5.12 -2.59 16.09
C ALA A 62 -4.46 -3.88 15.58
N ARG A 63 -4.75 -4.29 14.34
CA ARG A 63 -4.10 -5.44 13.71
C ARG A 63 -2.67 -5.09 13.32
N ALA A 64 -1.71 -5.66 14.05
CA ALA A 64 -0.29 -5.55 13.71
C ALA A 64 -0.05 -6.02 12.26
N VAL A 65 0.53 -5.13 11.43
CA VAL A 65 0.97 -5.50 10.09
C VAL A 65 2.18 -6.43 10.24
N PRO A 66 2.23 -7.59 9.56
CA PRO A 66 3.40 -8.44 9.59
C PRO A 66 4.64 -7.69 9.10
N GLN A 67 5.53 -7.33 10.03
CA GLN A 67 6.80 -6.66 9.70
C GLN A 67 7.74 -7.56 8.89
N ASP A 68 7.47 -8.86 8.89
CA ASP A 68 8.23 -9.88 8.15
C ASP A 68 8.29 -9.58 6.66
N ARG A 69 7.22 -9.08 6.04
CA ARG A 69 7.24 -8.81 4.58
C ARG A 69 8.23 -7.69 4.22
N ALA A 70 8.25 -6.61 5.00
CA ALA A 70 9.17 -5.49 4.78
C ALA A 70 10.63 -5.91 5.06
N ARG A 71 10.86 -6.68 6.14
CA ARG A 71 12.18 -7.21 6.48
C ARG A 71 12.70 -8.17 5.41
N ILE A 72 11.86 -9.08 4.90
CA ILE A 72 12.22 -10.01 3.82
C ILE A 72 12.59 -9.23 2.55
N ALA A 73 11.78 -8.24 2.16
CA ALA A 73 12.04 -7.43 0.98
C ALA A 73 13.36 -6.65 1.09
N ARG A 74 13.63 -6.02 2.24
CA ARG A 74 14.90 -5.31 2.49
C ARG A 74 16.10 -6.24 2.42
N ARG A 75 16.01 -7.42 3.05
CA ARG A 75 17.09 -8.42 3.02
C ARG A 75 17.32 -9.00 1.63
N ALA A 76 16.29 -9.15 0.81
CA ALA A 76 16.43 -9.62 -0.56
C ALA A 76 17.24 -8.65 -1.44
N ALA A 77 17.29 -7.36 -1.09
CA ALA A 77 18.04 -6.33 -1.80
C ALA A 77 19.53 -6.25 -1.38
N LEU A 78 19.94 -6.96 -0.31
CA LEU A 78 21.32 -6.98 0.17
C LEU A 78 22.20 -7.93 -0.65
N SER A 79 23.52 -7.69 -0.62
CA SER A 79 24.49 -8.62 -1.22
C SER A 79 24.45 -9.99 -0.54
N GLU A 80 24.98 -11.03 -1.19
CA GLU A 80 25.06 -12.35 -0.57
C GLU A 80 25.93 -12.36 0.70
N ALA A 81 27.02 -11.60 0.69
CA ALA A 81 27.88 -11.41 1.85
C ALA A 81 27.13 -10.74 3.01
N ASP A 82 26.41 -9.64 2.75
CA ASP A 82 25.65 -8.94 3.77
C ASP A 82 24.48 -9.77 4.31
N ARG A 83 23.81 -10.55 3.44
CA ARG A 83 22.77 -11.49 3.87
C ARG A 83 23.31 -12.57 4.81
N ALA A 84 24.49 -13.11 4.50
CA ALA A 84 25.18 -14.07 5.35
C ALA A 84 25.57 -13.44 6.70
N GLU A 85 26.07 -12.20 6.69
CA GLU A 85 26.40 -11.47 7.91
C GLU A 85 25.15 -11.17 8.74
N CYS A 86 24.05 -10.72 8.15
CA CYS A 86 22.77 -10.54 8.83
C CYS A 86 22.29 -11.82 9.53
N LYS A 87 22.45 -12.99 8.87
CA LYS A 87 22.07 -14.29 9.44
C LYS A 87 22.96 -14.64 10.65
N ALA A 88 24.26 -14.36 10.56
CA ALA A 88 25.18 -14.57 11.68
C ALA A 88 24.87 -13.64 12.86
N LEU A 89 24.56 -12.37 12.60
CA LEU A 89 24.19 -11.39 13.62
C LEU A 89 22.85 -11.72 14.27
N ASP A 90 21.85 -12.20 13.53
CA ASP A 90 20.57 -12.68 14.08
C ASP A 90 20.82 -13.78 15.14
N ALA A 91 21.65 -14.77 14.81
CA ALA A 91 22.00 -15.85 15.72
C ALA A 91 22.76 -15.34 16.96
N LYS A 92 23.70 -14.41 16.77
CA LYS A 92 24.47 -13.80 17.85
C LYS A 92 23.59 -13.00 18.81
N LEU A 93 22.67 -12.18 18.28
CA LEU A 93 21.72 -11.41 19.09
C LEU A 93 20.79 -12.33 19.89
N ALA A 94 20.34 -13.43 19.30
CA ALA A 94 19.51 -14.41 20.01
C ALA A 94 20.29 -15.04 21.19
N GLY A 95 21.55 -15.42 20.97
CA GLY A 95 22.43 -15.95 22.01
C GLY A 95 22.70 -14.95 23.12
N GLN A 96 23.10 -13.73 22.78
CA GLN A 96 23.38 -12.66 23.75
C GLN A 96 22.14 -12.30 24.58
N LYS A 97 20.96 -12.23 23.95
CA LYS A 97 19.70 -12.00 24.66
C LYS A 97 19.36 -13.14 25.62
N ALA A 98 19.61 -14.38 25.22
CA ALA A 98 19.41 -15.54 26.10
C ALA A 98 20.38 -15.52 27.28
N GLU A 99 21.64 -15.17 27.06
CA GLU A 99 22.66 -15.04 28.10
C GLU A 99 22.31 -13.94 29.11
N LEU A 100 21.96 -12.74 28.63
CA LEU A 100 21.51 -11.64 29.50
C LEU A 100 20.26 -12.02 30.29
N LYS A 101 19.31 -12.70 29.65
CA LYS A 101 18.11 -13.20 30.33
C LYS A 101 18.46 -14.23 31.41
N ALA A 102 19.46 -15.09 31.19
CA ALA A 102 19.89 -16.09 32.16
C ALA A 102 20.59 -15.47 33.38
N LYS A 103 21.32 -14.36 33.19
CA LYS A 103 21.98 -13.61 34.28
C LYS A 103 20.99 -12.84 35.18
N GLY A 104 19.82 -12.46 34.66
CA GLY A 104 18.77 -11.79 35.44
C GLY A 104 19.28 -10.49 36.09
N ASP A 105 19.07 -10.32 37.38
CA ASP A 105 19.45 -9.10 38.12
C ASP A 105 20.97 -8.95 38.32
N ALA A 106 21.77 -9.98 38.00
CA ALA A 106 23.23 -9.93 38.06
C ALA A 106 23.88 -9.40 36.78
N VAL A 107 23.09 -8.94 35.79
CA VAL A 107 23.61 -8.32 34.57
C VAL A 107 24.35 -7.02 34.89
N THR A 108 25.59 -6.94 34.46
CA THR A 108 26.40 -5.72 34.50
C THR A 108 26.34 -5.01 33.14
N LEU A 109 26.72 -3.72 33.13
CA LEU A 109 26.82 -2.96 31.88
C LEU A 109 27.77 -3.64 30.87
N ASP A 110 28.88 -4.21 31.35
CA ASP A 110 29.85 -4.91 30.51
C ASP A 110 29.25 -6.14 29.83
N ASP A 111 28.25 -6.79 30.46
CA ASP A 111 27.52 -7.90 29.84
C ASP A 111 26.61 -7.43 28.70
N GLU A 112 26.06 -6.21 28.78
CA GLU A 112 25.16 -5.65 27.77
C GLU A 112 25.90 -5.07 26.56
N MET A 113 27.11 -4.54 26.76
CA MET A 113 27.90 -3.88 25.71
C MET A 113 28.07 -4.72 24.43
N PRO A 114 28.40 -6.03 24.48
CA PRO A 114 28.47 -6.88 23.30
C PRO A 114 27.17 -6.93 22.48
N MET A 115 26.01 -6.88 23.15
CA MET A 115 24.71 -6.86 22.48
C MET A 115 24.50 -5.52 21.77
N VAL A 116 24.84 -4.40 22.41
CA VAL A 116 24.72 -3.06 21.83
C VAL A 116 25.55 -2.94 20.54
N PHE A 117 26.80 -3.39 20.55
CA PHE A 117 27.64 -3.39 19.33
C PHE A 117 27.07 -4.26 18.23
N THR A 118 26.54 -5.43 18.57
CA THR A 118 25.93 -6.35 17.60
C THR A 118 24.66 -5.73 17.00
N GLN A 119 23.83 -5.08 17.81
CA GLN A 119 22.66 -4.33 17.33
C GLN A 119 23.04 -3.15 16.44
N LYS A 120 24.12 -2.44 16.77
CA LYS A 120 24.63 -1.35 15.94
C LYS A 120 25.01 -1.87 14.55
N ARG A 121 25.80 -2.94 14.49
CA ARG A 121 26.21 -3.55 13.22
C ARG A 121 25.00 -4.05 12.40
N PHE A 122 24.02 -4.64 13.07
CA PHE A 122 22.78 -5.10 12.45
C PHE A 122 22.01 -3.96 11.77
N ARG A 123 21.95 -2.78 12.41
CA ARG A 123 21.30 -1.59 11.85
C ARG A 123 22.07 -1.00 10.67
N GLU A 124 23.40 -0.97 10.73
CA GLU A 124 24.28 -0.49 9.66
C GLU A 124 24.12 -1.31 8.37
N LEU A 125 23.98 -2.62 8.48
CA LEU A 125 23.76 -3.53 7.35
C LEU A 125 22.31 -3.57 6.87
N HIS A 126 21.42 -2.81 7.50
CA HIS A 126 19.99 -2.78 7.16
C HIS A 126 19.32 -4.15 7.20
N CYS A 127 19.83 -5.01 8.09
CA CYS A 127 19.13 -6.21 8.52
C CYS A 127 17.82 -5.85 9.25
#